data_AF-A0A536UZ25-F1
#
_entry.id   AF-A0A536UZ25-F1
#
_cell.length_a   1.000
_cell.length_b   1.000
_cell.length_c   1.000
_cell.angle_alpha   90.00
_cell.angle_beta   90.00
_cell.angle_gamma   90.00
#
_symmetry.space_group_name_H-M   'P 1'
#
loop_
_entity.id
_entity.type
_entity.pdbx_description
1 polymer ?
#
loop_
_entity_poly.entity_id
_entity_poly.type
_entity_poly.pdbx_seq_one_letter_code
_entity_poly.pdbx_strand_id
1 'polypeptide(L)'
;MVMAHTRRRVFVPVLAGLIALAWFALWAWARSPYGRYLDHGDWTISGPAAFLCRAIPGGALVVPAALYGAAWVLMTAAMMLPSTLPLFNAFDRVAAGRADHGRLLALLGLGYLAVWGAFGLLAHALHGVLLAGIAALPALAWHAGLIGAATLALAGAFQFSALKHRCLEQCRTPLSFVM
;
A
#
# COMPACT_ATOMS: atom_id res chain seq x y z
N MET A 1 -8.70 19.34 27.55
CA MET A 1 -7.64 18.43 28.02
C MET A 1 -8.19 17.07 28.48
N VAL A 2 -9.22 17.02 29.33
CA VAL A 2 -9.85 15.77 29.83
C VAL A 2 -10.36 14.84 28.71
N MET A 3 -11.05 15.39 27.70
CA MET A 3 -11.62 14.61 26.60
C MET A 3 -10.57 13.91 25.71
N ALA A 4 -9.39 14.51 25.56
CA ALA A 4 -8.26 13.90 24.84
C ALA A 4 -7.60 12.77 25.66
N HIS A 5 -7.56 12.92 26.98
CA HIS A 5 -7.00 11.91 27.88
C HIS A 5 -7.90 10.68 27.99
N THR A 6 -9.23 10.87 28.10
CA THR A 6 -10.21 9.78 28.08
C THR A 6 -10.22 9.04 26.75
N ARG A 7 -10.15 9.77 25.62
CA ARG A 7 -10.05 9.16 24.28
C ARG A 7 -8.79 8.29 24.15
N ARG A 8 -7.64 8.75 24.64
CA ARG A 8 -6.37 7.99 24.61
C ARG A 8 -6.41 6.74 25.50
N ARG A 9 -7.04 6.84 26.68
CA ARG A 9 -7.18 5.71 27.63
C ARG A 9 -8.07 4.58 27.09
N VAL A 10 -9.05 4.89 26.25
CA VAL A 10 -9.90 3.87 25.59
C VAL A 10 -9.28 3.40 24.27
N PHE A 11 -8.69 4.31 23.49
CA PHE A 11 -8.13 3.98 22.18
C PHE A 11 -6.97 2.98 22.26
N VAL A 12 -6.03 3.17 23.18
CA VAL A 12 -4.85 2.29 23.30
C VAL A 12 -5.23 0.83 23.62
N PRO A 13 -6.06 0.52 24.64
CA PRO A 13 -6.42 -0.86 24.92
C PRO A 13 -7.31 -1.48 23.83
N VAL A 14 -8.20 -0.70 23.20
CA VAL A 14 -8.99 -1.19 22.05
C VAL A 14 -8.08 -1.55 20.88
N LEU A 15 -7.13 -0.67 20.54
CA LEU A 15 -6.16 -0.93 19.47
C LEU A 15 -5.30 -2.15 19.78
N ALA A 16 -4.78 -2.26 21.00
CA ALA A 16 -3.99 -3.42 21.43
C ALA A 16 -4.82 -4.70 21.39
N GLY A 17 -6.08 -4.66 21.82
CA GLY A 17 -7.01 -5.78 21.75
C GLY A 17 -7.30 -6.22 20.32
N LEU A 18 -7.52 -5.27 19.40
CA LEU A 18 -7.72 -5.56 17.97
C LEU A 18 -6.47 -6.18 17.34
N ILE A 19 -5.28 -5.66 17.66
CA ILE A 19 -4.01 -6.23 17.19
C ILE A 19 -3.85 -7.66 17.71
N ALA A 20 -4.05 -7.88 19.01
CA ALA A 20 -3.92 -9.20 19.62
C ALA A 20 -4.94 -10.20 19.03
N LEU A 21 -6.19 -9.77 18.84
CA LEU A 21 -7.23 -10.59 18.21
C LEU A 21 -6.89 -10.94 16.77
N ALA A 22 -6.38 -9.98 15.98
CA ALA A 22 -5.97 -10.22 14.61
C ALA A 22 -4.83 -11.24 14.51
N TRP A 23 -3.80 -11.10 15.35
CA TRP A 23 -2.70 -12.05 15.43
C TRP A 23 -3.15 -13.43 15.89
N PHE A 24 -4.00 -13.50 16.91
CA PHE A 24 -4.55 -14.76 17.40
C PHE A 24 -5.40 -15.45 16.33
N ALA A 25 -6.24 -14.71 15.61
CA ALA A 25 -7.05 -15.23 14.52
C ALA A 25 -6.18 -15.78 13.38
N LEU A 26 -5.13 -15.05 12.97
CA LEU A 26 -4.19 -15.51 11.96
C LEU A 26 -3.43 -16.76 12.42
N TRP A 27 -2.97 -16.79 13.67
CA TRP A 27 -2.31 -17.96 14.24
C TRP A 27 -3.24 -19.19 14.29
N ALA A 28 -4.48 -19.00 14.75
CA ALA A 28 -5.48 -20.07 14.81
C ALA A 28 -5.81 -20.61 13.41
N TRP A 29 -5.98 -19.73 12.42
CA TRP A 29 -6.22 -20.13 11.04
C TRP A 29 -5.01 -20.86 10.46
N ALA A 30 -3.79 -20.37 10.67
CA ALA A 30 -2.55 -21.03 10.21
C ALA A 30 -2.38 -22.44 10.76
N ARG A 31 -2.86 -22.71 11.99
CA ARG A 31 -2.82 -24.04 12.61
C ARG A 31 -4.00 -24.94 12.22
N SER A 32 -5.02 -24.41 11.56
CA SER A 32 -6.20 -25.15 11.13
C SER A 32 -5.95 -25.93 9.82
N PRO A 33 -6.82 -26.91 9.45
CA PRO A 33 -6.76 -27.59 8.15
C PRO A 33 -6.91 -26.65 6.94
N TYR A 34 -7.38 -25.42 7.17
CA TYR A 34 -7.55 -24.37 6.17
C TYR A 34 -6.35 -23.42 6.07
N GLY A 35 -5.25 -23.69 6.80
CA GLY A 35 -4.02 -22.88 6.75
C GLY A 35 -3.45 -22.75 5.33
N ARG A 36 -3.65 -23.76 4.46
CA ARG A 36 -3.27 -23.74 3.04
C ARG A 36 -3.86 -22.59 2.22
N TYR A 37 -4.93 -21.95 2.69
CA TYR A 37 -5.52 -20.79 2.03
C TYR A 37 -4.86 -19.47 2.43
N LEU A 38 -4.03 -19.46 3.49
CA LEU A 38 -3.18 -18.32 3.83
C LEU A 38 -1.94 -18.26 2.94
N ASP A 39 -1.48 -19.42 2.46
CA ASP A 39 -0.40 -19.46 1.49
C ASP A 39 -0.85 -18.80 0.19
N HIS A 40 -0.05 -17.84 -0.27
CA HIS A 40 -0.18 -17.21 -1.57
C HIS A 40 0.33 -18.19 -2.64
N GLY A 41 -0.33 -19.34 -2.77
CA GLY A 41 -0.01 -20.32 -3.80
C GLY A 41 -0.10 -19.71 -5.20
N ASP A 42 0.46 -20.38 -6.20
CA ASP A 42 0.43 -19.94 -7.60
C ASP A 42 -1.01 -19.97 -8.16
N TRP A 43 -1.76 -18.92 -7.84
CA TRP A 43 -3.12 -18.65 -8.31
C TRP A 43 -3.16 -18.45 -9.83
N THR A 44 -2.00 -18.20 -10.43
CA THR A 44 -1.75 -18.17 -11.88
C THR A 44 -1.75 -19.55 -12.52
N ILE A 45 -1.45 -20.61 -11.77
CA ILE A 45 -1.35 -22.00 -12.23
C ILE A 45 -2.57 -22.83 -11.80
N SER A 46 -3.08 -22.61 -10.59
CA SER A 46 -4.13 -23.44 -9.97
C SER A 46 -5.32 -22.65 -9.40
N GLY A 47 -5.30 -21.32 -9.48
CA GLY A 47 -6.36 -20.46 -8.97
C GLY A 47 -7.46 -20.13 -9.99
N PRO A 48 -8.46 -19.32 -9.60
CA PRO A 48 -9.58 -18.93 -10.47
C PRO A 48 -9.13 -18.24 -11.76
N ALA A 49 -7.99 -17.55 -11.73
CA ALA A 49 -7.42 -16.87 -12.90
C ALA A 49 -6.56 -17.78 -13.79
N ALA A 50 -6.28 -19.03 -13.40
CA ALA A 50 -5.45 -19.96 -14.18
C ALA A 50 -6.07 -20.29 -15.55
N PHE A 51 -7.39 -20.19 -15.69
CA PHE A 51 -8.06 -20.28 -16.99
C PHE A 51 -7.69 -19.09 -17.90
N LEU A 52 -7.78 -17.86 -17.38
CA LEU A 52 -7.43 -16.62 -18.10
C LEU A 52 -5.95 -16.61 -18.50
N CYS A 53 -5.06 -17.05 -17.61
CA CYS A 53 -3.62 -17.13 -17.89
C CYS A 53 -3.30 -18.10 -19.04
N ARG A 54 -4.08 -19.18 -19.21
CA ARG A 54 -3.90 -20.16 -20.29
C ARG A 54 -4.60 -19.77 -21.59
N ALA A 55 -5.71 -19.05 -21.51
CA ALA A 55 -6.50 -18.64 -22.67
C ALA A 55 -5.89 -17.47 -23.46
N ILE A 56 -5.12 -16.60 -22.80
CA ILE A 56 -4.53 -15.40 -23.41
C ILE A 56 -3.07 -15.67 -23.81
N PRO A 57 -2.64 -15.35 -25.03
CA PRO A 57 -1.21 -15.39 -25.41
C PRO A 57 -0.38 -14.51 -24.47
N GLY A 58 0.63 -15.10 -23.81
CA GLY A 58 1.40 -14.40 -22.78
C GLY A 58 0.65 -14.14 -21.46
N GLY A 59 -0.49 -14.80 -21.25
CA GLY A 59 -1.39 -14.59 -20.11
C GLY A 59 -0.73 -14.80 -18.75
N ALA A 60 0.29 -15.67 -18.65
CA ALA A 60 1.09 -15.86 -17.44
C ALA A 60 1.81 -14.59 -16.94
N LEU A 61 2.06 -13.63 -17.83
CA LEU A 61 2.65 -12.32 -17.50
C LEU A 61 1.61 -11.21 -17.52
N VAL A 62 0.79 -11.17 -18.57
CA VAL A 62 -0.16 -10.06 -18.81
C VAL A 62 -1.29 -10.05 -17.78
N VAL A 63 -1.85 -11.21 -17.44
CA VAL A 63 -2.99 -11.27 -16.51
C VAL A 63 -2.59 -10.89 -15.09
N PRO A 64 -1.49 -11.40 -14.51
CA PRO A 64 -1.03 -10.97 -13.19
C PRO A 64 -0.67 -9.48 -13.15
N ALA A 65 0.04 -8.98 -14.17
CA ALA A 65 0.40 -7.56 -14.24
C ALA A 65 -0.84 -6.66 -14.30
N ALA A 66 -1.85 -7.02 -15.10
CA ALA A 66 -3.09 -6.27 -15.21
C ALA A 66 -3.90 -6.28 -13.91
N LEU A 67 -4.05 -7.44 -13.26
CA LEU A 67 -4.77 -7.55 -11.99
C LEU A 67 -4.05 -6.82 -10.87
N TYR A 68 -2.72 -6.92 -10.81
CA TYR A 68 -1.90 -6.15 -9.87
C TYR A 68 -2.07 -4.65 -10.10
N GLY A 69 -1.95 -4.19 -11.36
CA GLY A 69 -2.12 -2.79 -11.72
C GLY A 69 -3.51 -2.24 -11.37
N ALA A 70 -4.57 -3.01 -11.65
CA ALA A 70 -5.94 -2.64 -11.31
C ALA A 70 -6.14 -2.55 -9.79
N ALA A 71 -5.68 -3.56 -9.04
CA ALA A 71 -5.74 -3.56 -7.57
C ALA A 71 -4.93 -2.41 -6.97
N TRP A 72 -3.76 -2.12 -7.54
CA TRP A 72 -2.90 -1.02 -7.13
C TRP A 72 -3.57 0.34 -7.32
N VAL A 73 -4.15 0.59 -8.50
CA VAL A 73 -4.87 1.84 -8.80
C VAL A 73 -6.09 1.99 -7.90
N LEU A 74 -6.87 0.91 -7.72
CA LEU A 74 -8.03 0.90 -6.82
C LEU A 74 -7.63 1.25 -5.39
N MET A 75 -6.58 0.60 -4.86
CA MET A 75 -6.07 0.86 -3.51
C MET A 75 -5.52 2.27 -3.36
N THR A 76 -4.79 2.76 -4.35
CA THR A 76 -4.27 4.14 -4.37
C THR A 76 -5.42 5.14 -4.33
N ALA A 77 -6.43 4.95 -5.17
CA ALA A 77 -7.61 5.81 -5.19
C ALA A 77 -8.41 5.73 -3.88
N ALA A 78 -8.53 4.55 -3.27
CA ALA A 78 -9.33 4.37 -2.06
C ALA A 78 -8.62 4.85 -0.78
N MET A 79 -7.31 4.65 -0.66
CA MET A 79 -6.58 4.81 0.61
C MET A 79 -5.56 5.95 0.58
N MET A 80 -4.93 6.22 -0.57
CA MET A 80 -3.92 7.27 -0.68
C MET A 80 -4.54 8.62 -1.07
N LEU A 81 -5.54 8.63 -1.96
CA LEU A 81 -6.24 9.85 -2.38
C LEU A 81 -6.90 10.62 -1.22
N PRO A 82 -7.51 9.99 -0.20
CA PRO A 82 -8.04 10.72 0.96
C PRO A 82 -7.01 11.61 1.65
N SER A 83 -5.74 11.16 1.69
CA SER A 83 -4.65 11.93 2.31
C SER A 83 -4.23 13.17 1.50
N THR A 84 -4.56 13.21 0.21
CA THR A 84 -4.26 14.33 -0.68
C THR A 84 -5.46 15.24 -0.95
N LEU A 85 -6.67 14.90 -0.47
CA LEU A 85 -7.87 15.74 -0.61
C LEU A 85 -7.68 17.21 -0.17
N PRO A 86 -6.95 17.53 0.93
CA PRO A 86 -6.71 18.93 1.29
C PRO A 86 -6.00 19.73 0.19
N LEU A 87 -5.09 19.09 -0.56
CA LEU A 87 -4.40 19.70 -1.70
C LEU A 87 -5.35 19.93 -2.87
N PHE A 88 -6.20 18.94 -3.21
CA PHE A 88 -7.21 19.08 -4.26
C PHE A 88 -8.18 20.23 -3.94
N ASN A 89 -8.63 20.34 -2.68
CA ASN A 89 -9.50 21.43 -2.24
C ASN A 89 -8.80 22.80 -2.28
N ALA A 90 -7.51 22.86 -1.92
CA ALA A 90 -6.74 24.10 -2.02
C ALA A 90 -6.57 24.54 -3.48
N PHE A 91 -6.23 23.61 -4.36
CA PHE A 91 -6.11 23.86 -5.79
C PHE A 91 -7.44 24.30 -6.42
N ASP A 92 -8.54 23.64 -6.07
CA ASP A 92 -9.88 24.02 -6.53
C ASP A 92 -10.23 25.45 -6.15
N ARG A 93 -9.97 25.87 -4.89
CA ARG A 93 -10.19 27.25 -4.45
C ARG A 93 -9.39 28.28 -5.25
N VAL A 94 -8.15 27.95 -5.63
CA VAL A 94 -7.31 28.84 -6.47
C VAL A 94 -7.82 28.86 -7.92
N ALA A 95 -8.29 27.72 -8.43
CA ALA A 95 -8.77 27.58 -9.79
C ALA A 95 -10.24 28.01 -9.97
N ALA A 96 -11.02 28.22 -8.91
CA ALA A 96 -12.47 28.42 -8.94
C ALA A 96 -12.92 29.59 -9.84
N GLY A 97 -12.08 30.62 -10.02
CA GLY A 97 -12.36 31.75 -10.92
C GLY A 97 -12.16 31.44 -12.41
N ARG A 98 -11.66 30.24 -12.77
CA ARG A 98 -11.37 29.85 -14.15
C ARG A 98 -12.51 29.02 -14.73
N ALA A 99 -12.87 29.33 -15.98
CA ALA A 99 -13.85 28.56 -16.73
C ALA A 99 -13.44 27.08 -16.92
N ASP A 100 -12.14 26.77 -16.88
CA ASP A 100 -11.61 25.42 -17.07
C ASP A 100 -11.22 24.68 -15.78
N HIS A 101 -11.66 25.15 -14.60
CA HIS A 101 -11.28 24.57 -13.29
C HIS A 101 -11.54 23.05 -13.20
N GLY A 102 -12.68 22.56 -13.69
CA GLY A 102 -13.00 21.12 -13.68
C GLY A 102 -12.03 20.28 -14.53
N ARG A 103 -11.58 20.81 -15.67
CA ARG A 103 -10.55 20.15 -16.50
C ARG A 103 -9.20 20.14 -15.80
N LEU A 104 -8.84 21.22 -15.10
CA LEU A 104 -7.60 21.30 -14.32
C LEU A 104 -7.59 20.30 -13.17
N LEU A 105 -8.70 20.14 -12.45
CA LEU A 105 -8.86 19.12 -11.41
C LEU A 105 -8.77 17.70 -11.99
N ALA A 106 -9.38 17.45 -13.15
CA ALA A 106 -9.27 16.16 -13.83
C ALA A 106 -7.81 15.86 -14.22
N LEU A 107 -7.08 16.83 -14.77
CA LEU A 107 -5.66 16.68 -15.09
C LEU A 107 -4.81 16.44 -13.84
N LEU A 108 -5.11 17.10 -12.72
CA LEU A 108 -4.45 16.87 -11.44
C LEU A 108 -4.68 15.43 -10.96
N GLY A 109 -5.92 14.94 -11.03
CA GLY A 109 -6.29 13.56 -10.68
C GLY A 109 -5.61 12.54 -11.59
N LEU A 110 -5.59 12.78 -12.90
CA LEU A 110 -4.91 11.91 -13.87
C LEU A 110 -3.40 11.89 -13.65
N GLY A 111 -2.78 13.04 -13.39
CA GLY A 111 -1.35 13.12 -13.08
C GLY A 111 -1.02 12.36 -11.78
N TYR A 112 -1.85 12.50 -10.76
CA TYR A 112 -1.72 11.75 -9.51
C TYR A 112 -1.78 10.24 -9.75
N LEU A 113 -2.79 9.75 -10.46
CA LEU A 113 -2.94 8.32 -10.77
C LEU A 113 -1.81 7.81 -11.69
N ALA A 114 -1.33 8.63 -12.62
CA ALA A 114 -0.24 8.27 -13.51
C ALA A 114 1.08 8.08 -12.74
N VAL A 115 1.43 9.02 -11.83
CA VAL A 115 2.63 8.91 -10.99
C VAL A 115 2.54 7.69 -10.07
N TRP A 116 1.40 7.48 -9.43
CA TRP A 116 1.20 6.30 -8.58
C TRP A 116 1.18 4.99 -9.35
N GLY A 117 0.61 4.98 -10.56
CA GLY A 117 0.64 3.84 -11.46
C GLY A 117 2.08 3.50 -11.89
N ALA A 118 2.86 4.49 -12.29
CA ALA A 118 4.26 4.33 -12.64
C ALA A 118 5.09 3.78 -11.46
N PHE A 119 4.87 4.34 -10.26
CA PHE A 119 5.50 3.83 -9.04
C PHE A 119 5.09 2.39 -8.73
N GLY A 120 3.80 2.04 -8.88
CA GLY A 120 3.31 0.68 -8.67
C GLY A 120 3.94 -0.34 -9.62
N LEU A 121 4.09 0.02 -10.90
CA LEU A 121 4.79 -0.80 -11.89
C LEU A 121 6.27 -0.98 -11.55
N LEU A 122 6.95 0.09 -11.15
CA LEU A 122 8.35 0.03 -10.70
C LEU A 122 8.52 -0.86 -9.47
N ALA A 123 7.64 -0.71 -8.48
CA ALA A 123 7.63 -1.53 -7.27
C ALA A 123 7.40 -3.01 -7.60
N HIS A 124 6.48 -3.32 -8.52
CA HIS A 124 6.21 -4.68 -8.98
C HIS A 124 7.43 -5.29 -9.68
N ALA A 125 8.06 -4.54 -10.59
CA ALA A 125 9.27 -4.99 -11.29
C ALA A 125 10.43 -5.24 -10.31
N LEU A 126 10.67 -4.31 -9.38
CA LEU A 126 11.71 -4.44 -8.37
C LEU A 126 11.46 -5.65 -7.45
N HIS A 127 10.21 -5.89 -7.07
CA HIS A 127 9.83 -7.07 -6.31
C HIS A 127 10.15 -8.37 -7.06
N GLY A 128 9.85 -8.43 -8.36
CA GLY A 128 10.20 -9.58 -9.21
C GLY A 128 11.71 -9.83 -9.30
N VAL A 129 12.49 -8.77 -9.50
CA VAL A 129 13.96 -8.84 -9.52
C VAL A 129 14.52 -9.31 -8.17
N LEU A 130 14.00 -8.77 -7.08
CA LEU A 130 14.42 -9.15 -5.73
C LEU A 130 14.14 -10.62 -5.46
N LEU A 131 12.95 -11.11 -5.82
CA LEU A 131 12.57 -12.51 -5.61
C LEU A 131 13.42 -13.46 -6.45
N ALA A 132 13.71 -13.10 -7.71
CA ALA A 132 14.62 -13.86 -8.56
C ALA A 132 16.04 -13.90 -7.96
N GLY A 133 16.53 -12.79 -7.42
CA GLY A 133 17.83 -12.73 -6.73
C GLY A 133 17.87 -13.58 -5.46
N ILE A 134 16.81 -13.57 -4.65
CA ILE A 134 16.69 -14.42 -3.45
C ILE A 134 16.71 -15.90 -3.84
N ALA A 135 15.97 -16.28 -4.88
CA ALA A 135 15.92 -17.66 -5.37
C ALA A 135 17.28 -18.18 -5.85
N ALA A 136 18.13 -17.29 -6.38
CA ALA A 136 19.49 -17.64 -6.81
C ALA A 136 20.49 -17.86 -5.64
N LEU A 137 20.14 -17.45 -4.41
CA LEU A 137 21.02 -17.49 -3.24
C LEU A 137 20.38 -18.35 -2.13
N PRO A 138 20.70 -19.66 -2.05
CA PRO A 138 20.10 -20.56 -1.07
C PRO A 138 20.23 -20.08 0.37
N ALA A 139 21.36 -19.47 0.73
CA ALA A 139 21.60 -18.91 2.05
C ALA A 139 20.57 -17.85 2.45
N LEU A 140 20.06 -17.07 1.50
CA LEU A 140 19.09 -16.00 1.75
C LEU A 140 17.67 -16.57 1.98
N ALA A 141 17.33 -17.67 1.29
CA ALA A 141 16.08 -18.39 1.51
C ALA A 141 15.98 -18.96 2.94
N TRP A 142 17.09 -19.47 3.49
CA TRP A 142 17.14 -19.94 4.89
C TRP A 142 16.89 -18.83 5.92
N HIS A 143 17.10 -17.56 5.56
CA HIS A 143 16.95 -16.42 6.46
C HIS A 143 15.72 -15.56 6.14
N ALA A 144 14.79 -16.06 5.30
CA ALA A 144 13.61 -15.30 4.87
C ALA A 144 12.78 -14.75 6.06
N GLY A 145 12.64 -15.53 7.14
CA GLY A 145 11.96 -15.08 8.35
C GLY A 145 12.66 -13.91 9.05
N LEU A 146 13.99 -13.95 9.14
CA LEU A 146 14.79 -12.86 9.71
C LEU A 146 14.69 -11.58 8.86
N ILE A 147 14.73 -11.73 7.52
CA ILE A 147 14.60 -10.60 6.59
C ILE A 147 13.23 -9.94 6.74
N GLY A 148 12.16 -10.74 6.80
CA GLY A 148 10.80 -10.22 7.02
C GLY A 148 10.67 -9.50 8.37
N ALA A 149 11.17 -10.10 9.46
CA ALA A 149 11.16 -9.50 10.78
C ALA A 149 11.95 -8.18 10.83
N ALA A 150 13.16 -8.16 10.25
CA ALA A 150 14.00 -6.96 10.19
C ALA A 150 13.34 -5.86 9.35
N THR A 151 12.70 -6.21 8.22
CA THR A 151 11.98 -5.26 7.38
C THR A 151 10.82 -4.63 8.13
N LEU A 152 10.00 -5.42 8.83
CA LEU A 152 8.90 -4.92 9.65
C LEU A 152 9.39 -4.07 10.82
N ALA A 153 10.49 -4.48 11.48
CA ALA A 153 11.09 -3.73 12.58
C ALA A 153 11.61 -2.37 12.10
N LEU A 154 12.30 -2.31 10.95
CA LEU A 154 12.79 -1.08 10.34
C LEU A 154 11.64 -0.16 9.92
N ALA A 155 10.60 -0.72 9.28
CA ALA A 155 9.41 0.04 8.93
C ALA A 155 8.74 0.61 10.19
N GLY A 156 8.57 -0.19 11.24
CA GLY A 156 8.05 0.25 12.52
C GLY A 156 8.90 1.38 13.13
N ALA A 157 10.22 1.21 13.20
CA ALA A 157 11.14 2.23 13.71
C ALA A 157 11.03 3.54 12.91
N PHE A 158 10.94 3.47 11.58
CA PHE A 158 10.72 4.64 10.73
C PHE A 158 9.37 5.33 11.03
N GLN A 159 8.30 4.57 11.27
CA GLN A 159 6.97 5.13 11.57
C GLN A 159 6.94 6.01 12.82
N PHE A 160 7.80 5.73 13.81
CA PHE A 160 7.93 6.48 15.07
C PHE A 160 9.16 7.40 15.10
N SER A 161 9.90 7.51 14.00
CA SER A 161 11.12 8.33 13.95
C SER A 161 10.80 9.82 13.88
N ALA A 162 11.64 10.64 14.53
CA ALA A 162 11.61 12.10 14.37
C ALA A 162 11.93 12.55 12.93
N LEU A 163 12.60 11.70 12.14
CA LEU A 163 12.86 11.96 10.72
C LEU A 163 11.54 12.03 9.93
N LYS A 164 10.68 11.00 10.06
CA LYS A 164 9.38 10.98 9.40
C LYS A 164 8.54 12.19 9.80
N HIS A 165 8.51 12.55 11.08
CA HIS A 165 7.75 13.71 11.56
C HIS A 165 8.22 15.01 10.92
N ARG A 166 9.53 15.28 10.92
CA ARG A 166 10.11 16.48 10.27
C ARG A 166 9.82 16.54 8.77
N CYS A 167 9.96 15.40 8.06
CA CYS A 167 9.61 15.33 6.65
C CYS A 167 8.12 15.63 6.41
N LEU A 168 7.22 15.04 7.21
CA LEU A 168 5.79 15.25 7.06
C LEU A 168 5.35 16.68 7.39
N GLU A 169 5.97 17.32 8.38
CA GLU A 169 5.71 18.74 8.67
C GLU A 169 6.04 19.60 7.46
N GLN A 170 7.23 19.45 6.88
CA GLN A 170 7.65 20.20 5.69
C GLN A 170 6.81 19.87 4.45
N CYS A 171 6.43 18.60 4.26
CA CYS A 171 5.65 18.17 3.10
C CYS A 171 4.15 18.50 3.23
N ARG A 172 3.62 18.70 4.45
CA ARG A 172 2.18 18.95 4.69
C ARG A 172 1.87 20.38 5.09
N THR A 173 2.84 21.28 5.18
CA THR A 173 2.59 22.72 5.27
C THR A 173 2.05 23.24 3.94
N PRO A 174 0.72 23.39 3.78
CA PRO A 174 0.13 23.75 2.49
C PRO A 174 0.41 25.22 2.14
N LEU A 175 0.85 26.01 3.12
CA LEU A 175 1.08 27.44 2.99
C LEU A 175 2.37 27.79 2.25
N SER A 176 3.39 26.91 2.21
CA SER A 176 4.61 27.18 1.44
C SER A 176 4.44 26.97 -0.08
N PHE A 177 3.31 26.41 -0.51
CA PHE A 177 2.99 26.23 -1.94
C PHE A 177 2.02 27.29 -2.49
N VAL A 178 1.36 28.05 -1.61
CA VAL A 178 0.30 29.00 -1.97
C VAL A 178 0.64 30.45 -1.58
N MET A 179 1.58 30.66 -0.64
CA MET A 179 2.25 31.94 -0.36
C MET A 179 3.68 31.89 -0.87
#